data_AF-A0A7C2LE69-F1
#
_entry.id   AF-A0A7C2LE69-F1
#
_cell.length_a   1.000
_cell.length_b   1.000
_cell.length_c   1.000
_cell.angle_alpha   90.00
_cell.angle_beta   90.00
_cell.angle_gamma   90.00
#
_symmetry.space_group_name_H-M   'P 1'
#
loop_
_entity.id
_entity.type
_entity.pdbx_description
1 polymer ?
#
loop_
_entity_poly.entity_id
_entity_poly.type
_entity_poly.pdbx_seq_one_letter_code
_entity_poly.pdbx_strand_id
1 'polypeptide(L)'
;MTLKQFFERAKLLKQKLQEEESSERYKEWVDRAKDVWRHYRPKEVKKKIAAIDSGWNYRTYCGFYLYAIRAMAVAPSSEIVIEPVVEVDILPMEAEGSGVNPELYMKSIAECYEHDLASRASNLSDVVLVDGSILARLNEKRILNRVKLFKEYAVYVRPLRNSKNILFISKYSQDRSLVGGALGDVYYINKATRGIGYTEPITTEKDGLVVSVFYMSIVKKIPTRYTWKFLR
;
A
#
# COMPACT_ATOMS: atom_id res chain seq x y z
N MET A 1 -5.17 -18.34 -24.83
CA MET A 1 -4.37 -19.07 -23.83
C MET A 1 -5.34 -19.94 -23.01
N THR A 2 -5.11 -21.25 -22.88
CA THR A 2 -6.03 -22.17 -22.18
C THR A 2 -5.74 -22.25 -20.69
N LEU A 3 -6.71 -22.67 -19.88
CA LEU A 3 -6.53 -22.88 -18.42
C LEU A 3 -5.34 -23.82 -18.12
N LYS A 4 -5.15 -24.85 -18.95
CA LYS A 4 -4.01 -25.78 -18.86
C LYS A 4 -2.68 -25.05 -19.03
N GLN A 5 -2.58 -24.13 -19.99
CA GLN A 5 -1.37 -23.33 -20.21
C GLN A 5 -1.06 -22.41 -19.02
N PHE A 6 -2.08 -21.84 -18.37
CA PHE A 6 -1.89 -21.07 -17.13
C PHE A 6 -1.35 -21.94 -15.99
N PHE A 7 -1.89 -23.15 -15.82
CA PHE A 7 -1.47 -24.06 -14.77
C PHE A 7 0.00 -24.50 -14.94
N GLU A 8 0.39 -24.88 -16.16
CA GLU A 8 1.78 -25.24 -16.45
C GLU A 8 2.74 -24.07 -16.22
N ARG A 9 2.34 -22.85 -16.62
CA ARG A 9 3.14 -21.65 -16.36
C ARG A 9 3.29 -21.38 -14.87
N ALA A 10 2.23 -21.55 -14.07
CA ALA A 10 2.29 -21.40 -12.63
C ALA A 10 3.23 -22.44 -11.97
N LYS A 11 3.20 -23.70 -12.44
CA LYS A 11 4.11 -24.75 -11.98
C LYS A 11 5.57 -24.39 -12.25
N LEU A 12 5.88 -23.93 -13.47
CA LEU A 12 7.22 -23.48 -13.84
C LEU A 12 7.70 -22.29 -12.98
N LEU A 13 6.83 -21.31 -12.74
CA LEU A 13 7.17 -20.17 -11.88
C LEU A 13 7.44 -20.60 -10.42
N LYS A 14 6.69 -21.58 -9.91
CA LYS A 14 6.93 -22.15 -8.58
C LYS A 14 8.29 -22.85 -8.51
N GLN A 15 8.65 -23.63 -9.53
CA GLN A 15 9.96 -24.29 -9.58
C GLN A 15 11.10 -23.28 -9.60
N LYS A 16 11.02 -22.26 -10.46
CA LYS A 16 12.01 -21.17 -10.51
C LYS A 16 12.17 -20.46 -9.17
N LEU A 17 11.07 -20.23 -8.45
CA LEU A 17 11.12 -19.63 -7.11
C LEU A 17 11.84 -20.54 -6.12
N GLN A 18 11.61 -21.85 -6.16
CA GLN A 18 12.29 -22.81 -5.27
C GLN A 18 13.78 -22.92 -5.57
N GLU A 19 14.17 -22.87 -6.83
CA GLU A 19 15.58 -22.84 -7.26
C GLU A 19 16.26 -21.57 -6.74
N GLU A 20 15.62 -20.40 -6.89
CA GLU A 20 16.13 -19.13 -6.36
C GLU A 20 16.26 -19.17 -4.84
N GLU A 21 15.23 -19.67 -4.13
CA GLU A 21 15.23 -19.85 -2.66
C GLU A 21 16.33 -20.82 -2.17
N SER A 22 16.88 -21.65 -3.05
CA SER A 22 17.97 -22.58 -2.73
C SER A 22 19.36 -22.02 -3.04
N SER A 23 19.44 -20.86 -3.70
CA SER A 23 20.72 -20.24 -4.10
C SER A 23 21.48 -19.63 -2.91
N GLU A 24 22.80 -19.48 -3.06
CA GLU A 24 23.63 -18.85 -2.04
C GLU A 24 23.29 -17.35 -1.89
N ARG A 25 23.01 -16.67 -3.01
CA ARG A 25 22.54 -15.27 -3.02
C ARG A 25 21.26 -15.08 -2.21
N TYR A 26 20.34 -16.04 -2.25
CA TYR A 26 19.14 -15.98 -1.44
C TYR A 26 19.44 -16.01 0.05
N LYS A 27 20.38 -16.85 0.49
CA LYS A 27 20.80 -16.89 1.90
C LYS A 27 21.42 -15.55 2.31
N GLU A 28 22.28 -14.98 1.48
CA GLU A 28 22.88 -13.66 1.72
C GLU A 28 21.82 -12.55 1.86
N TRP A 29 20.75 -12.58 1.07
CA TRP A 29 19.64 -11.63 1.22
C TRP A 29 18.85 -11.84 2.51
N VAL A 30 18.58 -13.10 2.88
CA VAL A 30 17.90 -13.42 4.13
C VAL A 30 18.74 -13.02 5.34
N ASP A 31 20.06 -13.22 5.30
CA ASP A 31 20.95 -12.86 6.40
C ASP A 31 21.07 -11.34 6.55
N ARG A 32 21.22 -10.60 5.43
CA ARG A 32 21.11 -9.12 5.46
C ARG A 32 19.80 -8.64 6.07
N ALA A 33 18.68 -9.30 5.75
CA ALA A 33 17.37 -8.96 6.31
C ALA A 33 17.28 -9.23 7.83
N LYS A 34 18.04 -10.21 8.37
CA LYS A 34 18.16 -10.43 9.82
C LYS A 34 19.00 -9.32 10.46
N ASP A 35 20.10 -8.93 9.83
CA ASP A 35 21.05 -7.97 10.40
C ASP A 35 20.44 -6.57 10.58
N VAL A 36 19.54 -6.17 9.67
CA VAL A 36 18.83 -4.88 9.76
C VAL A 36 17.63 -4.90 10.71
N TRP A 37 17.24 -6.07 11.24
CA TRP A 37 16.05 -6.20 12.08
C TRP A 37 16.35 -5.86 13.54
N ARG A 38 15.57 -4.92 14.10
CA ARG A 38 15.61 -4.56 15.51
C ARG A 38 14.44 -5.19 16.23
N HIS A 39 14.73 -6.13 17.13
CA HIS A 39 13.71 -6.68 18.01
C HIS A 39 13.14 -5.60 18.93
N TYR A 40 11.82 -5.59 19.08
CA TYR A 40 11.14 -4.62 19.91
C TYR A 40 10.16 -5.31 20.85
N ARG A 41 10.10 -4.81 22.09
CA ARG A 41 9.11 -5.22 23.08
C ARG A 41 8.08 -4.08 23.21
N PRO A 42 6.86 -4.25 22.69
CA PRO A 42 5.83 -3.23 22.78
C PRO A 42 5.55 -2.82 24.22
N LYS A 43 5.28 -1.54 24.39
CA LYS A 43 4.69 -0.97 25.60
C LYS A 43 3.34 -0.40 25.19
N GLU A 44 2.30 -0.71 25.95
CA GLU A 44 0.99 -0.13 25.70
C GLU A 44 1.01 1.36 25.99
N VAL A 45 0.46 2.14 25.07
CA VAL A 45 0.30 3.59 25.21
C VAL A 45 -1.11 3.94 24.75
N LYS A 46 -1.82 4.73 25.56
CA LYS A 46 -3.13 5.26 25.17
C LYS A 46 -2.91 6.41 24.17
N LYS A 47 -3.41 6.24 22.96
CA LYS A 47 -3.35 7.22 21.87
C LYS A 47 -4.67 7.26 21.13
N LYS A 48 -5.08 8.46 20.70
CA LYS A 48 -6.20 8.66 19.78
C LYS A 48 -5.73 8.26 18.38
N ILE A 49 -6.28 7.17 17.86
CA ILE A 49 -5.91 6.62 16.56
C ILE A 49 -7.11 6.75 15.62
N ALA A 50 -6.88 7.27 14.41
CA ALA A 50 -7.82 7.18 13.30
C ALA A 50 -7.21 6.29 12.21
N ALA A 51 -8.01 5.39 11.64
CA ALA A 51 -7.64 4.57 10.49
C ALA A 51 -8.49 4.97 9.28
N ILE A 52 -7.85 5.09 8.11
CA ILE A 52 -8.47 5.57 6.88
C ILE A 52 -8.31 4.51 5.81
N ASP A 53 -9.42 4.22 5.15
CA ASP A 53 -9.51 3.29 4.03
C ASP A 53 -10.61 3.77 3.08
N SER A 54 -10.54 3.34 1.83
CA SER A 54 -11.51 3.66 0.80
C SER A 54 -11.92 2.45 -0.02
N GLY A 55 -13.13 2.52 -0.56
CA GLY A 55 -13.66 1.52 -1.46
C GLY A 55 -14.32 2.19 -2.66
N TRP A 56 -14.25 1.54 -3.81
CA TRP A 56 -14.87 2.01 -5.04
C TRP A 56 -15.40 0.84 -5.86
N ASN A 57 -16.39 1.13 -6.69
CA ASN A 57 -16.95 0.17 -7.65
C ASN A 57 -17.50 0.94 -8.86
N TYR A 58 -17.61 0.28 -10.01
CA TYR A 58 -18.21 0.86 -11.20
C TYR A 58 -19.00 -0.17 -12.01
N ARG A 59 -19.93 0.34 -12.82
CA ARG A 59 -20.65 -0.42 -13.84
C ARG A 59 -20.41 0.20 -15.21
N THR A 60 -20.23 -0.67 -16.20
CA THR A 60 -20.04 -0.26 -17.60
C THR A 60 -21.38 -0.09 -18.29
N TYR A 61 -21.53 1.04 -18.98
CA TYR A 61 -22.64 1.35 -19.88
C TYR A 61 -22.10 1.64 -21.29
N CYS A 62 -22.99 1.75 -22.27
CA CYS A 62 -22.60 2.13 -23.63
C CYS A 62 -22.04 3.56 -23.63
N GLY A 63 -20.72 3.67 -23.73
CA GLY A 63 -20.01 4.96 -23.85
C GLY A 63 -19.58 5.61 -22.54
N PHE A 64 -19.86 5.01 -21.36
CA PHE A 64 -19.40 5.54 -20.08
C PHE A 64 -19.38 4.49 -18.97
N TYR A 65 -18.71 4.82 -17.87
CA TYR A 65 -18.73 4.09 -16.61
C TYR A 65 -19.51 4.89 -15.56
N LEU A 66 -20.48 4.27 -14.88
CA LEU A 66 -21.07 4.82 -13.67
C LEU A 66 -20.29 4.29 -12.47
N TYR A 67 -19.72 5.16 -11.64
CA TYR A 67 -18.91 4.75 -10.51
C TYR A 67 -19.38 5.34 -9.19
N ALA A 68 -18.99 4.69 -8.11
CA ALA A 68 -19.19 5.15 -6.75
C ALA A 68 -17.90 4.95 -5.94
N ILE A 69 -17.53 5.97 -5.17
CA ILE A 69 -16.37 5.95 -4.27
C ILE A 69 -16.85 6.32 -2.88
N ARG A 70 -16.33 5.62 -1.87
CA ARG A 70 -16.52 5.96 -0.46
C ARG A 70 -15.19 5.85 0.27
N ALA A 71 -14.79 6.93 0.95
CA ALA A 71 -13.64 6.94 1.84
C ALA A 71 -14.11 7.26 3.27
N MET A 72 -13.52 6.59 4.27
CA MET A 72 -13.95 6.72 5.65
C MET A 72 -12.76 6.74 6.61
N ALA A 73 -12.83 7.61 7.61
CA ALA A 73 -11.98 7.54 8.79
C ALA A 73 -12.74 6.86 9.93
N VAL A 74 -12.12 5.88 10.56
CA VAL A 74 -12.66 5.13 11.69
C VAL A 74 -11.74 5.31 12.89
N ALA A 75 -12.30 5.75 14.01
CA ALA A 75 -11.60 5.81 15.30
C ALA A 75 -12.26 4.83 16.28
N PRO A 76 -11.49 4.11 17.13
CA PRO A 76 -12.07 3.25 18.15
C PRO A 76 -12.91 3.99 19.20
N SER A 77 -12.62 5.27 19.42
CA SER A 77 -13.39 6.15 20.31
C SER A 77 -14.40 6.96 19.49
N SER A 78 -15.67 6.97 19.91
CA SER A 78 -16.76 7.77 19.33
C SER A 78 -16.57 9.29 19.37
N GLU A 79 -15.48 9.78 19.97
CA GLU A 79 -15.14 11.20 20.08
C GLU A 79 -14.65 11.82 18.76
N ILE A 80 -14.12 11.01 17.84
CA ILE A 80 -13.59 11.50 16.56
C ILE A 80 -14.57 11.13 15.46
N VAL A 81 -15.38 12.11 15.06
CA VAL A 81 -16.29 12.00 13.92
C VAL A 81 -15.73 12.84 12.79
N ILE A 82 -15.31 12.17 11.72
CA ILE A 82 -14.90 12.80 10.48
C ILE A 82 -15.91 12.36 9.42
N GLU A 83 -16.53 13.32 8.77
CA GLU A 83 -17.52 13.02 7.74
C GLU A 83 -16.87 12.22 6.61
N PRO A 84 -17.45 11.08 6.21
CA PRO A 84 -16.96 10.29 5.10
C PRO A 84 -17.10 11.07 3.80
N VAL A 85 -16.22 10.79 2.85
CA VAL A 85 -16.35 11.29 1.48
C VAL A 85 -17.11 10.25 0.67
N VAL A 86 -18.14 10.68 -0.04
CA VAL A 86 -18.94 9.84 -0.94
C VAL A 86 -19.09 10.57 -2.27
N GLU A 87 -18.74 9.88 -3.36
CA GLU A 87 -18.91 10.38 -4.72
C GLU A 87 -19.64 9.32 -5.55
N VAL A 88 -20.59 9.77 -6.37
CA VAL A 88 -21.25 8.97 -7.41
C VAL A 88 -21.26 9.81 -8.67
N ASP A 89 -20.61 9.34 -9.73
CA ASP A 89 -20.44 10.12 -10.94
C ASP A 89 -20.20 9.22 -12.17
N ILE A 90 -20.07 9.84 -13.34
CA ILE A 90 -19.90 9.20 -14.64
C ILE A 90 -18.51 9.53 -15.21
N LEU A 91 -17.79 8.49 -15.63
CA LEU A 91 -16.55 8.61 -16.40
C LEU A 91 -16.84 8.27 -17.88
N PRO A 92 -16.78 9.24 -18.81
CA PRO A 92 -16.93 8.96 -20.24
C PRO A 92 -15.87 7.98 -20.75
N MET A 93 -16.28 7.02 -21.58
CA MET A 93 -15.34 6.20 -22.34
C MET A 93 -14.80 7.07 -23.48
N GLU A 94 -13.58 7.59 -23.37
CA GLU A 94 -12.99 8.34 -24.49
C GLU A 94 -12.91 7.40 -25.71
N ALA A 95 -13.64 7.75 -26.77
CA ALA A 95 -13.65 7.03 -28.03
C ALA A 95 -12.27 7.14 -28.68
N GLU A 96 -11.57 6.01 -28.77
CA GLU A 96 -10.27 5.86 -29.41
C GLU A 96 -9.08 6.58 -28.73
N GLY A 97 -8.43 5.86 -27.81
CA GLY A 97 -6.96 5.92 -27.70
C GLY A 97 -6.34 6.72 -26.55
N SER A 98 -7.10 7.46 -25.74
CA SER A 98 -6.54 8.03 -24.50
C SER A 98 -6.54 7.06 -23.32
N GLY A 99 -7.40 6.02 -23.36
CA GLY A 99 -7.27 4.78 -22.59
C GLY A 99 -7.18 4.97 -21.07
N VAL A 100 -8.00 5.83 -20.48
CA VAL A 100 -8.11 5.93 -19.01
C VAL A 100 -8.68 4.61 -18.49
N ASN A 101 -7.83 3.78 -17.89
CA ASN A 101 -8.29 2.59 -17.20
C ASN A 101 -9.20 3.03 -16.04
N PRO A 102 -10.49 2.65 -16.01
CA PRO A 102 -11.44 3.11 -15.00
C PRO A 102 -10.97 2.72 -13.59
N GLU A 103 -10.48 1.49 -13.39
CA GLU A 103 -9.96 1.04 -12.09
C GLU A 103 -8.84 1.95 -11.60
N LEU A 104 -7.94 2.33 -12.50
CA LEU A 104 -6.82 3.19 -12.15
C LEU A 104 -7.28 4.62 -11.83
N TYR A 105 -8.26 5.14 -12.57
CA TYR A 105 -8.87 6.44 -12.30
C TYR A 105 -9.51 6.45 -10.92
N MET A 106 -10.43 5.53 -10.65
CA MET A 106 -11.17 5.45 -9.39
C MET A 106 -10.24 5.20 -8.20
N LYS A 107 -9.22 4.33 -8.36
CA LYS A 107 -8.19 4.14 -7.33
C LYS A 107 -7.44 5.45 -7.02
N SER A 108 -7.15 6.26 -8.04
CA SER A 108 -6.40 7.51 -7.85
C SER A 108 -7.25 8.57 -7.13
N ILE A 109 -8.54 8.68 -7.45
CA ILE A 109 -9.48 9.56 -6.74
C ILE A 109 -9.71 9.08 -5.31
N ALA A 110 -9.87 7.78 -5.11
CA ALA A 110 -10.05 7.20 -3.78
C ALA A 110 -8.86 7.52 -2.86
N GLU A 111 -7.62 7.38 -3.35
CA GLU A 111 -6.41 7.80 -2.64
C GLU A 111 -6.37 9.31 -2.36
N CYS A 112 -6.89 10.16 -3.26
CA CYS A 112 -7.04 11.60 -3.00
C CYS A 112 -7.94 11.86 -1.77
N TYR A 113 -9.07 11.16 -1.68
CA TYR A 113 -9.97 11.28 -0.53
C TYR A 113 -9.37 10.72 0.75
N GLU A 114 -8.58 9.66 0.68
CA GLU A 114 -7.82 9.16 1.83
C GLU A 114 -6.85 10.23 2.35
N HIS A 115 -6.16 10.95 1.45
CA HIS A 115 -5.27 12.05 1.84
C HIS A 115 -6.03 13.25 2.42
N ASP A 116 -7.20 13.61 1.88
CA ASP A 116 -8.05 14.65 2.46
C ASP A 116 -8.46 14.28 3.89
N LEU A 117 -9.01 13.07 4.07
CA LEU A 117 -9.38 12.56 5.38
C LEU A 117 -8.17 12.49 6.32
N ALA A 118 -6.98 12.15 5.82
CA ALA A 118 -5.77 12.08 6.62
C ALA A 118 -5.33 13.47 7.10
N SER A 119 -5.42 14.47 6.23
CA SER A 119 -5.17 15.86 6.59
C SER A 119 -6.15 16.33 7.67
N ARG A 120 -7.45 16.08 7.50
CA ARG A 120 -8.49 16.43 8.48
C ARG A 120 -8.30 15.70 9.82
N ALA A 121 -8.01 14.39 9.77
CA ALA A 121 -7.79 13.55 10.94
C ALA A 121 -6.53 13.91 11.73
N SER A 122 -5.50 14.45 11.04
CA SER A 122 -4.21 14.76 11.68
C SER A 122 -4.30 15.80 12.80
N ASN A 123 -5.35 16.64 12.80
CA ASN A 123 -5.60 17.61 13.86
C ASN A 123 -6.39 17.05 15.06
N LEU A 124 -7.01 15.88 14.90
CA LEU A 124 -7.94 15.30 15.88
C LEU A 124 -7.37 14.03 16.57
N SER A 125 -6.35 13.43 15.95
CA SER A 125 -5.77 12.16 16.37
C SER A 125 -4.29 12.31 16.71
N ASP A 126 -3.82 11.56 17.71
CA ASP A 126 -2.38 11.42 17.97
C ASP A 126 -1.67 10.70 16.83
N VAL A 127 -2.37 9.77 16.17
CA VAL A 127 -1.86 8.92 15.08
C VAL A 127 -2.96 8.71 14.04
N VAL A 128 -2.62 8.89 12.76
CA VAL A 128 -3.49 8.59 11.62
C VAL A 128 -2.85 7.48 10.81
N LEU A 129 -3.59 6.40 10.57
CA LEU A 129 -3.17 5.27 9.77
C LEU A 129 -3.92 5.33 8.43
N VAL A 130 -3.20 5.27 7.32
CA VAL A 130 -3.77 5.32 5.97
C VAL A 130 -3.38 4.05 5.24
N ASP A 131 -4.33 3.34 4.62
CA ASP A 131 -4.01 2.16 3.81
C ASP A 131 -3.23 2.57 2.54
N GLY A 132 -2.28 1.73 2.13
CA GLY A 132 -1.49 1.94 0.92
C GLY A 132 -0.18 2.70 1.14
N SER A 133 0.46 3.07 0.02
CA SER A 133 1.79 3.68 -0.01
C SER A 133 1.79 4.95 -0.84
N ILE A 134 1.98 6.08 -0.17
CA ILE A 134 2.14 7.38 -0.83
C ILE A 134 3.34 7.39 -1.80
N LEU A 135 4.45 6.74 -1.44
CA LEU A 135 5.63 6.67 -2.29
C LEU A 135 5.41 5.84 -3.54
N ALA A 136 4.71 4.71 -3.44
CA ALA A 136 4.38 3.89 -4.60
C ALA A 136 3.63 4.73 -5.63
N ARG A 137 2.63 5.50 -5.19
CA ARG A 137 1.85 6.34 -6.09
C ARG A 137 2.64 7.53 -6.64
N LEU A 138 3.45 8.20 -5.83
CA LEU A 138 4.31 9.29 -6.30
C LEU A 138 5.40 8.82 -7.27
N ASN A 139 5.82 7.56 -7.20
CA ASN A 139 6.72 6.96 -8.20
C ASN A 139 6.01 6.67 -9.53
N GLU A 140 4.70 6.51 -9.50
CA GLU A 140 3.85 6.25 -10.65
C GLU A 140 3.34 7.55 -11.32
N LYS A 141 4.16 8.61 -11.38
CA LYS A 141 3.77 9.88 -12.06
C LYS A 141 3.24 9.68 -13.47
N ARG A 142 3.84 8.76 -14.24
CA ARG A 142 3.41 8.47 -15.61
C ARG A 142 1.97 7.97 -15.65
N ILE A 143 1.56 7.19 -14.65
CA ILE A 143 0.21 6.65 -14.50
C ILE A 143 -0.75 7.78 -14.12
N LEU A 144 -0.40 8.62 -13.14
CA LEU A 144 -1.20 9.80 -12.76
C LEU A 144 -1.36 10.81 -13.91
N ASN A 145 -0.32 11.01 -14.71
CA ASN A 145 -0.36 11.86 -15.90
C ASN A 145 -1.24 11.26 -17.00
N ARG A 146 -1.21 9.93 -17.20
CA ARG A 146 -2.08 9.24 -18.17
C ARG A 146 -3.55 9.42 -17.84
N VAL A 147 -3.92 9.40 -16.56
CA VAL A 147 -5.30 9.64 -16.13
C VAL A 147 -5.61 11.13 -15.91
N LYS A 148 -4.68 12.04 -16.25
CA LYS A 148 -4.81 13.51 -16.09
C LYS A 148 -5.05 13.99 -14.64
N LEU A 149 -4.82 13.14 -13.63
CA LEU A 149 -5.07 13.44 -12.21
C LEU A 149 -3.84 13.91 -11.43
N PHE A 150 -2.64 13.98 -12.02
CA PHE A 150 -1.43 14.33 -11.26
C PHE A 150 -1.53 15.67 -10.52
N LYS A 151 -2.11 16.70 -11.16
CA LYS A 151 -2.28 18.02 -10.52
C LYS A 151 -3.23 17.93 -9.32
N GLU A 152 -4.35 17.24 -9.49
CA GLU A 152 -5.33 17.03 -8.43
C GLU A 152 -4.73 16.23 -7.28
N TYR A 153 -4.08 15.11 -7.57
CA TYR A 153 -3.38 14.30 -6.58
C TYR A 153 -2.34 15.13 -5.79
N ALA A 154 -1.59 15.99 -6.47
CA ALA A 154 -0.64 16.89 -5.82
C ALA A 154 -1.31 17.90 -4.88
N VAL A 155 -2.56 18.33 -5.14
CA VAL A 155 -3.32 19.21 -4.22
C VAL A 155 -3.60 18.48 -2.91
N TYR A 156 -3.98 17.20 -2.96
CA TYR A 156 -4.28 16.41 -1.77
C TYR A 156 -3.03 15.97 -0.98
N VAL A 157 -1.89 15.78 -1.65
CA VAL A 157 -0.62 15.41 -0.98
C VAL A 157 0.06 16.59 -0.29
N ARG A 158 -0.02 17.80 -0.86
CA ARG A 158 0.66 19.00 -0.32
C ARG A 158 0.37 19.29 1.16
N PRO A 159 -0.89 19.23 1.64
CA PRO A 159 -1.23 19.42 3.05
C PRO A 159 -0.52 18.45 4.00
N LEU A 160 -0.08 17.29 3.51
CA LEU A 160 0.54 16.24 4.33
C LEU A 160 2.03 16.49 4.62
N ARG A 161 2.69 17.45 3.94
CA ARG A 161 4.16 17.63 3.95
C ARG A 161 4.78 17.87 5.33
N ASN A 162 3.99 18.35 6.30
CA ASN A 162 4.47 18.65 7.65
C ASN A 162 3.81 17.78 8.73
N SER A 163 2.96 16.82 8.32
CA SER A 163 2.21 16.00 9.26
C SER A 163 3.11 14.90 9.83
N LYS A 164 3.41 15.01 11.12
CA LYS A 164 4.31 14.07 11.83
C LYS A 164 3.60 12.82 12.36
N ASN A 165 2.27 12.81 12.33
CA ASN A 165 1.43 11.77 12.93
C ASN A 165 0.69 10.91 11.89
N ILE A 166 0.99 11.04 10.60
CA ILE A 166 0.36 10.24 9.53
C ILE A 166 1.30 9.10 9.13
N LEU A 167 0.80 7.87 9.21
CA LEU A 167 1.51 6.66 8.83
C LEU A 167 0.76 5.97 7.69
N PHE A 168 1.41 5.91 6.53
CA PHE A 168 0.96 5.10 5.39
C PHE A 168 1.38 3.65 5.60
N ILE A 169 0.43 2.72 5.62
CA ILE A 169 0.65 1.30 5.86
C ILE A 169 0.34 0.52 4.60
N SER A 170 1.34 -0.17 4.06
CA SER A 170 1.15 -1.11 2.97
C SER A 170 1.57 -2.53 3.37
N LYS A 171 0.74 -3.51 3.00
CA LYS A 171 1.04 -4.95 3.17
C LYS A 171 2.05 -5.47 2.15
N TYR A 172 2.18 -4.76 1.03
CA TYR A 172 3.04 -5.13 -0.09
C TYR A 172 3.97 -3.97 -0.46
N SER A 173 5.21 -4.29 -0.77
CA SER A 173 6.19 -3.31 -1.25
C SER A 173 7.14 -3.98 -2.23
N GLN A 174 7.46 -3.26 -3.30
CA GLN A 174 8.50 -3.63 -4.26
C GLN A 174 9.81 -2.89 -3.99
N ASP A 175 9.88 -2.14 -2.89
CA ASP A 175 11.11 -1.47 -2.50
C ASP A 175 12.21 -2.49 -2.15
N ARG A 176 13.45 -2.14 -2.51
CA ARG A 176 14.64 -2.99 -2.41
C ARG A 176 15.82 -2.25 -1.77
N SER A 177 15.53 -1.14 -1.08
CA SER A 177 16.55 -0.22 -0.59
C SER A 177 17.37 -0.78 0.58
N LEU A 178 16.82 -1.73 1.35
CA LEU A 178 17.49 -2.35 2.50
C LEU A 178 18.26 -3.61 2.13
N VAL A 179 17.60 -4.57 1.47
CA VAL A 179 18.17 -5.90 1.21
C VAL A 179 18.75 -5.99 -0.19
N GLY A 180 18.14 -5.30 -1.17
CA GLY A 180 18.63 -5.29 -2.55
C GLY A 180 18.47 -6.63 -3.27
N GLY A 181 17.48 -7.43 -2.87
CA GLY A 181 17.26 -8.77 -3.43
C GLY A 181 16.55 -8.79 -4.78
N ALA A 182 16.31 -9.99 -5.30
CA ALA A 182 15.51 -10.18 -6.52
C ALA A 182 14.04 -9.78 -6.32
N LEU A 183 13.51 -9.96 -5.10
CA LEU A 183 12.16 -9.57 -4.68
C LEU A 183 12.22 -8.32 -3.78
N GLY A 184 11.06 -7.76 -3.42
CA GLY A 184 10.99 -6.64 -2.47
C GLY A 184 11.46 -7.02 -1.06
N ASP A 185 12.03 -6.05 -0.32
CA ASP A 185 12.62 -6.25 1.01
C ASP A 185 11.63 -6.89 2.00
N VAL A 186 10.34 -6.55 1.89
CA VAL A 186 9.25 -7.11 2.72
C VAL A 186 9.23 -8.64 2.68
N TYR A 187 9.57 -9.25 1.54
CA TYR A 187 9.59 -10.70 1.40
C TYR A 187 10.74 -11.32 2.20
N TYR A 188 11.96 -10.76 2.10
CA TYR A 188 13.13 -11.26 2.83
C TYR A 188 13.01 -11.01 4.33
N ILE A 189 12.56 -9.82 4.74
CA ILE A 189 12.25 -9.51 6.15
C ILE A 189 11.23 -10.50 6.69
N ASN A 190 10.20 -10.84 5.90
CA ASN A 190 9.19 -11.80 6.33
C ASN A 190 9.74 -13.22 6.51
N LYS A 191 10.74 -13.63 5.73
CA LYS A 191 11.41 -14.93 5.83
C LYS A 191 12.43 -14.96 6.97
N ALA A 192 13.15 -13.86 7.18
CA ALA A 192 14.21 -13.69 8.17
C ALA A 192 13.69 -13.58 9.60
N THR A 193 12.51 -12.96 9.79
CA THR A 193 12.07 -12.48 11.12
C THR A 193 10.76 -13.13 11.55
N ARG A 194 10.68 -13.49 12.84
CA ARG A 194 9.50 -14.14 13.46
C ARG A 194 8.90 -13.38 14.64
N GLY A 195 9.62 -12.40 15.17
CA GLY A 195 9.24 -11.65 16.36
C GLY A 195 8.80 -10.22 16.03
N ILE A 196 8.19 -9.58 17.02
CA ILE A 196 7.88 -8.15 16.96
C ILE A 196 9.19 -7.37 16.82
N GLY A 197 9.16 -6.35 15.97
CA GLY A 197 10.34 -5.56 15.65
C GLY A 197 10.12 -4.62 14.48
N TYR A 198 11.19 -3.94 14.10
CA TYR A 198 11.19 -2.98 12.99
C TYR A 198 12.59 -2.87 12.35
N THR A 199 12.67 -2.22 11.21
CA THR A 199 13.95 -1.79 10.59
C THR A 199 14.21 -0.32 10.88
N GLU A 200 15.47 0.10 10.90
CA GLU A 200 15.77 1.54 10.94
C GLU A 200 15.09 2.27 9.76
N PRO A 201 14.55 3.47 9.98
CA PRO A 201 13.88 4.22 8.94
C PRO A 201 14.87 4.77 7.90
N ILE A 202 14.57 4.54 6.63
CA ILE A 202 15.24 5.20 5.51
C ILE A 202 14.42 6.42 5.12
N THR A 203 15.05 7.58 5.16
CA THR A 203 14.41 8.82 4.72
C THR A 203 14.73 9.11 3.26
N THR A 204 13.71 9.45 2.48
CA THR A 204 13.82 9.82 1.08
C THR A 204 12.99 11.06 0.79
N GLU A 205 13.40 11.86 -0.19
CA GLU A 205 12.64 13.00 -0.65
C GLU A 205 12.04 12.71 -2.04
N LYS A 206 10.73 12.89 -2.17
CA LYS A 206 10.00 12.74 -3.43
C LYS A 206 9.03 13.89 -3.62
N ASP A 207 9.19 14.65 -4.69
CA ASP A 207 8.29 15.76 -5.02
C ASP A 207 8.11 16.79 -3.89
N GLY A 208 9.21 17.09 -3.18
CA GLY A 208 9.23 17.99 -2.03
C GLY A 208 8.51 17.43 -0.80
N LEU A 209 8.21 16.12 -0.77
CA LEU A 209 7.75 15.39 0.40
C LEU A 209 8.90 14.55 0.95
N VAL A 210 9.28 14.79 2.19
CA VAL A 210 10.23 13.96 2.93
C VAL A 210 9.45 12.81 3.57
N VAL A 211 9.77 11.57 3.19
CA VAL A 211 9.11 10.36 3.68
C VAL A 211 10.13 9.43 4.31
N SER A 212 9.85 8.96 5.52
CA SER A 212 10.62 7.89 6.16
C SER A 212 9.91 6.55 5.96
N VAL A 213 10.63 5.57 5.43
CA VAL A 213 10.14 4.21 5.19
C VAL A 213 10.81 3.26 6.15
N PHE A 214 10.02 2.42 6.79
CA PHE A 214 10.51 1.33 7.62
C PHE A 214 9.54 0.16 7.56
N TYR A 215 10.05 -1.02 7.85
CA TYR A 215 9.24 -2.23 7.99
C TYR A 215 9.02 -2.51 9.45
N MET A 216 7.82 -2.98 9.82
CA MET A 216 7.52 -3.40 11.18
C MET A 216 6.73 -4.71 11.18
N SER A 217 6.86 -5.46 12.27
CA SER A 217 6.01 -6.60 12.58
C SER A 217 5.42 -6.40 13.95
N ILE A 218 4.09 -6.37 14.02
CA ILE A 218 3.34 -6.14 15.27
C ILE A 218 2.84 -7.45 15.91
N VAL A 219 3.05 -8.59 15.25
CA VAL A 219 2.63 -9.91 15.75
C VAL A 219 3.82 -10.86 15.76
N LYS A 220 3.92 -11.66 16.83
CA LYS A 220 4.84 -12.81 16.84
C LYS A 220 4.31 -13.85 15.87
N LYS A 221 5.03 -14.09 14.76
CA LYS A 221 4.63 -15.10 13.78
C LYS A 221 4.77 -16.49 14.41
N ILE A 222 3.65 -17.17 14.56
CA ILE A 222 3.60 -18.60 14.86
C ILE A 222 3.97 -19.33 13.56
N PRO A 223 4.80 -20.39 13.57
CA PRO A 223 5.10 -21.16 12.36
C PRO A 223 3.81 -21.84 11.88
N THR A 224 3.12 -21.23 10.92
CA THR A 224 1.95 -21.84 10.29
C THR A 224 2.41 -22.68 9.11
N ARG A 225 2.42 -24.00 9.29
CA ARG A 225 2.27 -24.96 8.18
C ARG A 225 0.83 -24.86 7.65
N TYR A 226 0.45 -23.76 7.02
CA TYR A 226 -0.84 -23.70 6.34
C TYR A 226 -0.64 -23.29 4.88
N THR A 227 -0.69 -24.32 4.05
CA THR A 227 -1.13 -24.27 2.67
C THR A 227 -2.42 -23.45 2.56
N TRP A 228 -2.40 -22.41 1.74
CA TRP A 228 -3.61 -21.69 1.32
C TRP A 228 -4.60 -22.69 0.70
N LYS A 229 -5.65 -23.06 1.43
CA LYS A 229 -6.84 -23.70 0.87
C LYS A 229 -7.78 -22.58 0.42
N PHE A 230 -7.85 -22.35 -0.88
CA PHE A 230 -9.00 -21.66 -1.47
C PHE A 230 -10.21 -22.60 -1.33
N LEU A 231 -11.14 -22.27 -0.45
CA LEU A 231 -12.50 -22.80 -0.54
C LEU A 231 -13.26 -21.94 -1.54
N ARG A 232 -13.89 -22.60 -2.50
CA ARG A 232 -14.75 -21.99 -3.52
C ARG A 232 -16.00 -21.38 -2.89
#